data_AF-A0A7Z9G0I8-F1
#
_entry.id   AF-A0A7Z9G0I8-F1
#
_cell.length_a   1.000
_cell.length_b   1.000
_cell.length_c   1.000
_cell.angle_alpha   90.00
_cell.angle_beta   90.00
_cell.angle_gamma   90.00
#
_symmetry.space_group_name_H-M   'P 1'
#
loop_
_entity.id
_entity.type
_entity.pdbx_description
1 polymer ?
#
loop_
_entity_poly.entity_id
_entity_poly.type
_entity_poly.pdbx_seq_one_letter_code
_entity_poly.pdbx_strand_id
1 'polypeptide(L)'
;MIAFTGMYATIWFFALVVVAGISIVTHFVCNRVMIPDCIEVDESSTGRRGEGVYYGVWFFSQRVFMALAFSINGEILDYFGFVKENPEEIIKQIPGTLTGIKLVAGPIPTIILSIIVLAFYPNY
;
A
#
# COMPACT_ATOMS: atom_id res chain seq x y z
N MET A 1 0.61 -17.80 6.78
CA MET A 1 2.07 -18.03 6.70
C MET A 1 2.49 -19.51 6.55
N ILE A 2 1.55 -20.47 6.40
CA ILE A 2 1.83 -21.93 6.33
C ILE A 2 1.79 -22.49 4.88
N ALA A 3 1.75 -21.64 3.85
CA ALA A 3 1.61 -22.09 2.45
C ALA A 3 2.93 -22.39 1.71
N PHE A 4 4.09 -22.17 2.33
CA PHE A 4 5.41 -22.31 1.70
C PHE A 4 6.25 -23.46 2.30
N THR A 5 5.63 -24.62 2.58
CA THR A 5 6.25 -25.76 3.28
C THR A 5 7.18 -26.62 2.41
N GLY A 6 7.86 -26.02 1.43
CA GLY A 6 8.88 -26.68 0.61
C GLY A 6 10.15 -25.83 0.58
N MET A 7 11.31 -26.45 0.82
CA MET A 7 12.61 -25.75 0.88
C MET A 7 12.85 -24.85 -0.34
N TYR A 8 12.46 -25.30 -1.54
CA TYR A 8 12.53 -24.53 -2.78
C TYR A 8 11.57 -23.33 -2.80
N ALA A 9 10.33 -23.49 -2.32
CA ALA A 9 9.32 -22.44 -2.30
C ALA A 9 9.73 -21.29 -1.36
N THR A 10 10.40 -21.61 -0.25
CA THR A 10 10.91 -20.62 0.70
C THR A 10 12.03 -19.78 0.10
N ILE A 11 12.96 -20.38 -0.65
CA ILE A 11 14.07 -19.66 -1.30
C ILE A 11 13.53 -18.68 -2.36
N TRP A 12 12.59 -19.13 -3.20
CA TRP A 12 11.94 -18.27 -4.20
C TRP A 12 11.16 -17.12 -3.55
N PHE A 13 10.46 -17.38 -2.44
CA PHE A 13 9.79 -16.34 -1.68
C PHE A 13 10.77 -15.28 -1.16
N PHE A 14 11.87 -15.70 -0.54
CA PHE A 14 12.89 -14.75 -0.09
C PHE A 14 13.52 -13.96 -1.24
N ALA A 15 13.78 -14.60 -2.38
CA ALA A 15 14.29 -13.91 -3.57
C ALA A 15 13.32 -12.83 -4.06
N LEU A 16 12.02 -13.14 -4.14
CA LEU A 16 10.98 -12.17 -4.53
C LEU A 16 10.88 -11.01 -3.52
N VAL A 17 10.98 -11.30 -2.21
CA VAL A 17 10.96 -10.27 -1.17
C VAL A 17 12.16 -9.33 -1.30
N VAL A 18 13.36 -9.85 -1.61
CA VAL A 18 14.55 -9.01 -1.83
C VAL A 18 14.35 -8.09 -3.03
N VAL A 19 13.87 -8.62 -4.16
CA VAL A 19 13.60 -7.83 -5.37
C VAL A 19 12.54 -6.77 -5.11
N ALA A 20 11.43 -7.13 -4.47
CA ALA A 20 10.38 -6.19 -4.12
C ALA A 20 10.87 -5.10 -3.15
N GLY A 21 11.73 -5.48 -2.20
CA GLY A 21 12.36 -4.56 -1.25
C GLY A 21 13.18 -3.48 -1.94
N ILE A 22 13.98 -3.84 -2.95
CA ILE A 22 14.79 -2.88 -3.73
C ILE A 22 13.90 -1.83 -4.37
N SER A 23 12.82 -2.25 -5.06
CA SER A 23 11.91 -1.33 -5.73
C SER A 23 11.25 -0.35 -4.75
N ILE A 24 10.81 -0.84 -3.59
CA ILE A 24 10.16 -0.02 -2.56
C ILE A 24 11.15 1.04 -2.04
N VAL A 25 12.39 0.64 -1.72
CA VAL A 25 13.42 1.57 -1.22
C VAL A 25 13.73 2.64 -2.25
N THR A 26 13.91 2.29 -3.54
CA THR A 26 14.21 3.26 -4.60
C THR A 26 13.13 4.33 -4.71
N HIS A 27 11.86 3.95 -4.67
CA HIS A 27 10.75 4.91 -4.74
C HIS A 27 10.70 5.83 -3.52
N PHE A 28 10.88 5.27 -2.31
CA PHE A 28 10.86 6.07 -1.08
C PHE A 28 12.02 7.07 -1.02
N VAL A 29 13.22 6.67 -1.43
CA VAL A 29 14.39 7.54 -1.44
C VAL A 29 14.24 8.64 -2.50
N CYS A 30 13.86 8.27 -3.73
CA CYS A 30 13.69 9.22 -4.82
C CYS A 30 12.66 10.32 -4.48
N ASN A 31 11.48 9.93 -4.00
CA ASN A 31 10.45 10.91 -3.64
C ASN A 31 10.89 11.82 -2.47
N ARG A 32 11.57 11.26 -1.46
CA ARG A 32 11.99 12.04 -0.28
C ARG A 32 13.09 13.06 -0.57
N VAL A 33 13.93 12.82 -1.58
CA VAL A 33 14.96 13.78 -1.99
C VAL A 33 14.40 14.84 -2.93
N MET A 34 13.38 14.53 -3.71
CA MET A 34 12.80 15.47 -4.67
C MET A 34 11.97 16.59 -4.00
N ILE A 35 11.29 16.29 -2.90
CA ILE A 35 10.46 17.26 -2.16
C ILE A 35 11.25 18.49 -1.67
N PRO A 36 12.41 18.35 -0.97
CA PRO A 36 13.17 19.51 -0.52
C PRO A 36 13.70 20.36 -1.69
N ASP A 37 14.12 19.77 -2.81
CA ASP A 37 14.56 20.52 -3.99
C ASP A 37 13.44 21.45 -4.52
N CYS A 38 12.19 20.98 -4.53
CA CYS A 38 11.04 21.80 -4.90
C CYS A 38 10.78 22.93 -3.90
N ILE A 39 11.01 22.69 -2.60
CA ILE A 39 10.82 23.69 -1.54
C ILE A 39 11.89 24.78 -1.65
N GLU A 40 13.14 24.44 -1.97
CA GLU A 40 14.22 25.43 -2.17
C GLU A 40 13.94 26.36 -3.37
N VAL A 41 13.40 25.81 -4.47
CA VAL A 41 12.98 26.60 -5.63
C VAL A 41 11.82 27.54 -5.29
N ASP A 42 10.83 27.05 -4.52
CA ASP A 42 9.70 27.86 -4.06
C ASP A 42 10.15 28.98 -3.11
N GLU A 43 11.08 28.68 -2.17
CA GLU A 43 11.68 29.65 -1.26
C GLU A 43 12.45 30.75 -2.01
N SER A 44 13.20 30.39 -3.07
CA SER A 44 13.91 31.36 -3.91
C SER A 44 12.97 32.33 -4.62
N SER A 45 11.79 31.86 -5.07
CA SER A 45 10.82 32.67 -5.80
C SER A 45 9.92 33.54 -4.90
N THR A 46 9.57 33.05 -3.71
CA THR A 46 8.62 33.70 -2.80
C THR A 46 9.28 34.35 -1.57
N GLY A 47 10.53 34.00 -1.27
CA GLY A 47 11.27 34.45 -0.09
C GLY A 47 10.74 33.90 1.25
N ARG A 48 9.85 32.89 1.21
CA ARG A 48 9.21 32.30 2.41
C ARG A 48 9.52 30.81 2.52
N ARG A 49 9.99 30.37 3.68
CA ARG A 49 10.26 28.95 3.95
C ARG A 49 8.99 28.21 4.37
N GLY A 50 8.39 27.48 3.43
CA GLY A 50 7.08 26.83 3.59
C GLY A 50 7.10 25.38 4.07
N GLU A 51 8.21 24.85 4.57
CA GLU A 51 8.41 23.41 4.85
C GLU A 51 7.26 22.77 5.64
N GLY A 52 6.79 23.43 6.70
CA GLY A 52 5.71 22.91 7.56
C GLY A 52 4.36 22.75 6.84
N VAL A 53 4.06 23.62 5.88
CA VAL A 53 2.80 23.56 5.11
C VAL A 53 2.85 22.40 4.11
N TYR A 54 3.98 22.24 3.39
CA TYR A 54 4.16 21.14 2.43
C TYR A 54 4.09 19.78 3.12
N TYR A 55 4.88 19.56 4.17
CA TYR A 55 4.85 18.31 4.91
C TYR A 55 3.52 18.10 5.65
N GLY A 56 2.90 19.17 6.15
CA GLY A 56 1.59 19.12 6.80
C GLY A 56 0.49 18.61 5.86
N VAL A 57 0.37 19.19 4.67
CA VAL A 57 -0.60 18.76 3.65
C VAL A 57 -0.32 17.33 3.18
N TRP A 58 0.96 16.98 2.99
CA TRP A 58 1.38 15.64 2.61
C TRP A 58 0.91 14.56 3.61
N PHE A 59 1.28 14.72 4.88
CA PHE A 59 0.92 13.74 5.91
C PHE A 59 -0.58 13.74 6.20
N PHE A 60 -1.24 14.90 6.17
CA PHE A 60 -2.70 14.98 6.34
C PHE A 60 -3.41 14.17 5.26
N SER A 61 -3.07 14.40 4.00
CA SER A 61 -3.65 13.68 2.87
C SER A 61 -3.44 12.17 3.00
N GLN A 62 -2.22 11.75 3.35
CA GLN A 62 -1.92 10.33 3.58
C GLN A 62 -2.78 9.71 4.68
N ARG A 63 -3.01 10.43 5.79
CA ARG A 63 -3.85 9.94 6.89
C ARG A 63 -5.31 9.82 6.49
N VAL A 64 -5.84 10.76 5.71
CA VAL A 64 -7.22 10.70 5.19
C VAL A 64 -7.40 9.46 4.31
N PHE A 65 -6.50 9.24 3.35
CA PHE A 65 -6.58 8.06 2.47
C PHE A 65 -6.42 6.76 3.25
N MET A 66 -5.52 6.71 4.23
CA MET A 66 -5.32 5.54 5.08
C MET A 66 -6.57 5.22 5.92
N ALA A 67 -7.23 6.23 6.48
CA ALA A 67 -8.49 6.05 7.20
C ALA A 67 -9.61 5.53 6.29
N LEU A 68 -9.75 6.11 5.10
CA LEU A 68 -10.71 5.65 4.09
C LEU A 68 -10.43 4.20 3.67
N ALA A 69 -9.16 3.86 3.42
CA ALA A 69 -8.76 2.51 3.05
C ALA A 69 -9.12 1.49 4.14
N PHE A 70 -8.88 1.81 5.42
CA PHE A 70 -9.26 0.92 6.52
C PHE A 70 -10.77 0.80 6.68
N SER A 71 -11.53 1.89 6.52
CA SER A 71 -13.00 1.85 6.58
C SER A 71 -13.56 0.89 5.52
N ILE A 72 -13.10 1.04 4.27
CA ILE A 72 -13.55 0.20 3.14
C ILE A 72 -13.12 -1.25 3.36
N ASN A 73 -11.88 -1.50 3.79
CA ASN A 73 -11.41 -2.86 4.05
C ASN A 73 -12.23 -3.53 5.18
N GLY A 74 -12.59 -2.80 6.23
CA GLY A 74 -13.43 -3.32 7.31
C GLY A 74 -14.77 -3.86 6.80
N GLU A 75 -15.50 -3.06 6.03
CA GLU A 75 -16.80 -3.46 5.46
C GLU A 75 -16.67 -4.65 4.50
N ILE A 76 -15.62 -4.65 3.67
CA ILE A 76 -15.36 -5.76 2.73
C ILE A 76 -15.08 -7.05 3.50
N LEU A 77 -14.26 -7.00 4.56
CA LEU A 77 -13.94 -8.17 5.37
C LEU A 77 -15.18 -8.71 6.10
N ASP A 78 -16.03 -7.84 6.63
CA ASP A 78 -17.30 -8.23 7.24
C ASP A 78 -18.23 -8.91 6.20
N TYR A 79 -18.28 -8.40 4.96
CA TYR A 79 -19.04 -9.02 3.87
C TYR A 79 -18.53 -10.43 3.49
N PHE A 80 -17.22 -10.67 3.57
CA PHE A 80 -16.63 -12.01 3.34
C PHE A 80 -16.75 -12.96 4.55
N GLY A 81 -17.49 -12.56 5.59
CA GLY A 81 -17.72 -13.36 6.79
C GLY A 81 -16.45 -13.57 7.61
N PHE A 82 -15.56 -12.57 7.65
CA PHE A 82 -14.38 -12.62 8.48
C PHE A 82 -14.78 -12.66 9.96
N VAL A 83 -14.60 -13.83 10.58
CA VAL A 83 -14.77 -13.97 12.03
C VAL A 83 -13.49 -13.46 12.69
N LYS A 84 -13.61 -12.38 13.45
CA LYS A 84 -12.50 -11.88 14.29
C LYS A 84 -12.09 -13.01 15.25
N GLU A 85 -10.83 -13.40 15.14
CA GLU A 85 -10.22 -14.36 16.04
C GLU A 85 -10.29 -13.78 17.47
N ASN A 86 -11.03 -14.45 18.36
CA ASN A 86 -11.04 -14.09 19.77
C ASN A 86 -9.78 -14.71 20.41
N PRO A 87 -9.08 -14.00 21.32
CA PRO A 87 -7.85 -14.52 21.94
C PRO A 87 -8.02 -15.86 22.68
N GLU A 88 -9.26 -16.24 23.00
CA GLU A 88 -9.61 -17.42 23.78
C GLU A 88 -9.99 -18.65 22.93
N GLU A 89 -10.26 -18.49 21.62
CA GLU A 89 -10.63 -19.62 20.73
C GLU A 89 -9.95 -19.55 19.37
N ILE A 90 -9.34 -20.66 18.95
CA ILE A 90 -8.81 -20.84 17.59
C ILE A 90 -10.00 -21.13 16.68
N ILE A 91 -10.62 -20.08 16.16
CA ILE A 91 -11.75 -20.20 15.22
C ILE A 91 -11.21 -20.58 13.84
N LYS A 92 -11.58 -21.77 13.35
CA LYS A 92 -11.20 -22.23 12.02
C LYS A 92 -11.94 -21.40 10.96
N GLN A 93 -11.22 -20.51 10.27
CA GLN A 93 -11.78 -19.67 9.20
C GLN A 93 -12.44 -20.52 8.12
N ILE A 94 -13.59 -20.05 7.61
CA ILE A 94 -14.32 -20.69 6.52
C ILE A 94 -13.41 -20.72 5.28
N PRO A 95 -13.33 -21.84 4.52
CA PRO A 95 -12.42 -21.96 3.37
C PRO A 95 -12.57 -20.86 2.32
N GLY A 96 -13.78 -20.31 2.16
CA GLY A 96 -14.08 -19.20 1.24
C GLY A 96 -13.50 -17.84 1.68
N THR A 97 -13.42 -17.59 2.99
CA THR A 97 -12.94 -16.31 3.56
C THR A 97 -11.45 -16.09 3.27
N LEU A 98 -10.64 -17.16 3.32
CA LEU A 98 -9.22 -17.11 2.94
C LEU A 98 -9.02 -16.70 1.48
N THR A 99 -9.91 -17.12 0.58
CA THR A 99 -9.87 -16.74 -0.84
C THR A 99 -10.33 -15.28 -1.02
N GLY A 100 -11.36 -14.85 -0.26
CA GLY A 100 -11.81 -13.46 -0.23
C GLY A 100 -10.71 -12.48 0.20
N ILE A 101 -10.03 -12.77 1.31
CA ILE A 101 -8.91 -11.95 1.80
C ILE A 101 -7.78 -11.85 0.77
N LYS A 102 -7.45 -12.95 0.10
CA LYS A 102 -6.42 -12.96 -0.96
C LYS A 102 -6.82 -12.09 -2.15
N LEU A 103 -8.10 -12.07 -2.53
CA LEU A 103 -8.60 -11.26 -3.64
C LEU A 103 -8.53 -9.76 -3.33
N VAL A 104 -8.94 -9.39 -2.10
CA VAL A 104 -8.94 -8.01 -1.61
C VAL A 104 -7.52 -7.48 -1.42
N ALA A 105 -6.60 -8.30 -0.91
CA ALA A 105 -5.21 -7.89 -0.66
C ALA A 105 -4.33 -7.85 -1.92
N GLY A 106 -4.70 -8.56 -2.99
CA GLY A 106 -3.81 -8.79 -4.14
C GLY A 106 -4.35 -8.26 -5.47
N PRO A 107 -5.16 -9.04 -6.19
CA PRO A 107 -5.54 -8.74 -7.57
C PRO A 107 -6.46 -7.52 -7.70
N ILE A 108 -7.42 -7.32 -6.80
CA ILE A 108 -8.39 -6.22 -6.89
C ILE A 108 -7.69 -4.85 -6.92
N PRO A 109 -6.85 -4.47 -5.93
CA PRO A 109 -6.21 -3.16 -5.94
C PRO A 109 -5.24 -3.00 -7.11
N THR A 110 -4.58 -4.08 -7.53
CA THR A 110 -3.62 -4.05 -8.66
C THR A 110 -4.32 -3.76 -9.98
N ILE A 111 -5.48 -4.36 -10.23
CA ILE A 111 -6.26 -4.13 -11.46
C ILE A 111 -6.80 -2.70 -11.49
N ILE A 112 -7.36 -2.22 -10.37
CA ILE A 112 -7.89 -0.85 -10.26
C ILE A 112 -6.78 0.17 -10.57
N LEU A 113 -5.60 0.02 -9.95
CA LEU A 113 -4.47 0.91 -10.20
C LEU A 113 -3.96 0.82 -11.65
N SER A 114 -3.89 -0.39 -12.22
CA SER A 114 -3.49 -0.58 -13.62
C SER A 114 -4.43 0.13 -14.60
N ILE A 115 -5.75 0.04 -14.37
CA ILE A 115 -6.75 0.73 -15.20
C ILE A 115 -6.60 2.25 -15.08
N ILE A 116 -6.38 2.77 -13.87
CA ILE A 116 -6.18 4.20 -13.64
C ILE A 116 -4.94 4.68 -14.40
N VAL A 117 -3.81 3.96 -14.29
CA VAL A 117 -2.58 4.32 -15.00
C VAL A 117 -2.78 4.30 -16.52
N LEU A 118 -3.48 3.30 -17.05
CA LEU A 118 -3.82 3.24 -18.48
C LEU A 118 -4.75 4.36 -18.91
N ALA A 119 -5.71 4.77 -18.06
CA ALA A 119 -6.62 5.87 -18.34
C ALA A 119 -5.93 7.24 -18.34
N PHE A 120 -4.91 7.41 -17.50
CA PHE A 120 -4.06 8.61 -17.46
C PHE A 120 -2.88 8.56 -18.44
N TYR A 121 -2.69 7.45 -19.17
CA TYR A 121 -1.68 7.38 -20.21
C TYR A 121 -2.18 8.22 -21.40
N PRO A 122 -1.52 9.34 -21.74
CA PRO A 122 -1.95 10.15 -22.87
C PRO A 122 -1.78 9.34 -24.14
N ASN A 123 -2.90 9.08 -24.84
CA ASN A 123 -2.86 8.65 -26.23
C ASN A 123 -2.33 9.84 -27.02
N TYR A 124 -1.10 9.72 -27.51
CA TYR A 124 -0.55 10.61 -28.54
C TYR A 124 -1.38 10.53 -29.83
#